data_AF-A0A4Y3ZP58-F1
#
_entry.id   AF-A0A4Y3ZP58-F1
#
_cell.length_a   1.000
_cell.length_b   1.000
_cell.length_c   1.000
_cell.angle_alpha   90.00
_cell.angle_beta   90.00
_cell.angle_gamma   90.00
#
_symmetry.space_group_name_H-M   'P 1'
#
loop_
_entity.id
_entity.type
_entity.pdbx_description
1 polymer ?
#
loop_
_entity_poly.entity_id
_entity_poly.type
_entity_poly.pdbx_seq_one_letter_code
_entity_poly.pdbx_strand_id
1 'polypeptide(L)'
;MSNLIRLRYNTMADESPGGEWKWRVILERDGGYEEVLVKKLSINVPSFSQADEMPIVGRKYHIACYGELTIKDGHGTICKPR
;
A
#
# COMPACT_ATOMS: atom_id res chain seq x y z
N MET A 1 13.26 -9.97 -9.68
CA MET A 1 11.81 -10.11 -9.93
C MET A 1 11.13 -8.86 -9.41
N SER A 2 10.14 -8.30 -10.11
CA SER A 2 9.39 -7.15 -9.57
C SER A 2 8.37 -7.66 -8.55
N ASN A 3 8.47 -7.21 -7.31
CA ASN A 3 7.54 -7.63 -6.26
C ASN A 3 6.18 -6.97 -6.49
N LEU A 4 5.11 -7.75 -6.42
CA LEU A 4 3.74 -7.21 -6.44
C LEU A 4 3.53 -6.45 -5.12
N ILE A 5 3.13 -5.19 -5.23
CA ILE A 5 2.85 -4.32 -4.08
C ILE A 5 1.38 -3.92 -4.14
N ARG A 6 0.62 -4.24 -3.09
CA ARG A 6 -0.78 -3.83 -2.93
C ARG A 6 -0.87 -2.67 -1.94
N LEU A 7 -1.77 -1.75 -2.22
CA LEU A 7 -1.91 -0.50 -1.48
C LEU A 7 -3.36 -0.36 -1.01
N ARG A 8 -3.53 -0.03 0.28
CA ARG A 8 -4.83 0.31 0.85
C ARG A 8 -4.72 1.46 1.83
N TYR A 9 -5.81 2.20 2.00
CA TYR A 9 -5.95 3.11 3.13
C TYR A 9 -5.91 2.31 4.44
N ASN A 10 -5.21 2.82 5.45
CA ASN A 10 -5.31 2.26 6.78
C ASN A 10 -6.67 2.64 7.40
N THR A 11 -7.44 1.65 7.83
CA THR A 11 -8.77 1.86 8.44
C THR A 11 -8.80 1.49 9.93
N MET A 12 -7.68 1.04 10.48
CA MET A 12 -7.57 0.59 11.86
C MET A 12 -7.18 1.76 12.76
N ALA A 13 -8.02 2.07 13.74
CA ALA A 13 -7.89 3.26 14.58
C ALA A 13 -6.70 3.19 15.54
N ASP A 14 -6.36 2.00 16.04
CA ASP A 14 -5.23 1.72 16.93
C ASP A 14 -3.86 1.91 16.25
N GLU A 15 -3.79 1.66 14.94
CA GLU A 15 -2.57 1.86 14.14
C GLU A 15 -2.38 3.32 13.65
N SER A 16 -3.37 4.18 13.91
CA SER A 16 -3.43 5.58 13.52
C SER A 16 -3.64 6.49 14.76
N PRO A 17 -2.68 6.53 15.71
CA PRO A 17 -2.78 7.39 16.89
C PRO A 17 -2.92 8.86 16.48
N GLY A 18 -3.89 9.55 17.09
CA GLY A 18 -4.23 10.94 16.73
C GLY A 18 -5.02 11.09 15.42
N GLY A 19 -5.50 9.98 14.83
CA GLY A 19 -6.27 10.02 13.58
C GLY A 19 -5.41 10.28 12.34
N GLU A 20 -4.10 10.10 12.43
CA GLU A 20 -3.22 10.27 11.27
C GLU A 20 -3.55 9.27 10.17
N TRP A 21 -3.87 9.78 8.99
CA TRP A 21 -4.05 8.98 7.79
C TRP A 21 -2.73 8.32 7.40
N LYS A 22 -2.73 7.00 7.28
CA LYS A 22 -1.60 6.22 6.80
C LYS A 22 -2.02 5.36 5.63
N TRP A 23 -1.08 5.14 4.73
CA TRP A 23 -1.17 4.10 3.71
C TRP A 23 -0.63 2.81 4.29
N ARG A 24 -1.32 1.71 4.01
CA ARG A 24 -0.78 0.38 4.21
C ARG A 24 -0.26 -0.15 2.88
N VAL A 25 1.01 -0.49 2.88
CA VAL A 25 1.74 -1.08 1.77
C VAL A 25 1.94 -2.55 2.09
N ILE A 26 1.43 -3.43 1.24
CA ILE A 26 1.49 -4.88 1.40
C ILE A 26 2.46 -5.41 0.35
N LEU A 27 3.57 -5.93 0.81
CA LEU A 27 4.65 -6.49 0.01
C LEU A 27 4.47 -8.01 -0.04
N GLU A 28 4.31 -8.56 -1.25
CA GLU A 28 4.36 -10.00 -1.46
C GLU A 28 5.82 -10.44 -1.53
N ARG A 29 6.23 -11.32 -0.61
CA ARG A 29 7.58 -11.90 -0.52
C ARG A 29 7.49 -13.42 -0.57
N ASP A 30 8.62 -14.09 -0.81
CA ASP A 30 8.69 -15.56 -0.87
C ASP A 30 8.13 -16.18 0.43
N GLY A 31 6.92 -16.74 0.32
CA GLY A 31 6.23 -17.43 1.42
C GLY A 31 5.30 -16.57 2.28
N GLY A 32 5.03 -15.29 1.95
CA GLY A 32 4.08 -14.51 2.74
C GLY A 32 3.89 -13.04 2.34
N TYR A 33 3.21 -12.32 3.24
CA TYR A 33 2.92 -10.89 3.11
C TYR A 33 3.59 -10.12 4.26
N GLU A 34 4.29 -9.05 3.90
CA GLU A 34 4.76 -8.06 4.85
C GLU A 34 3.92 -6.78 4.69
N GLU A 35 3.46 -6.21 5.81
CA GLU A 35 2.68 -4.97 5.80
C GLU A 35 3.48 -3.84 6.43
N VAL A 36 3.51 -2.69 5.76
CA VAL A 36 4.18 -1.48 6.26
C VAL A 36 3.25 -0.28 6.20
N LEU A 37 3.25 0.52 7.26
CA LEU A 37 2.48 1.75 7.34
C LEU A 37 3.37 2.96 7.00
N VAL A 38 2.92 3.78 6.05
CA VAL A 38 3.61 5.02 5.66
C VAL A 38 2.65 6.21 5.74
N LYS A 39 3.15 7.36 6.17
CA LYS A 39 2.38 8.61 6.26
C LYS A 39 2.06 9.18 4.88
N LYS A 40 2.98 9.02 3.94
CA LYS A 40 2.82 9.44 2.54
C LYS A 40 3.36 8.36 1.62
N LEU A 41 2.78 8.25 0.43
CA LEU A 41 3.18 7.29 -0.58
C LEU A 41 3.29 7.95 -1.96
N SER A 42 4.42 7.76 -2.62
CA SER A 42 4.66 8.16 -4.01
C SER A 42 4.87 6.93 -4.88
N ILE A 43 4.12 6.83 -5.97
CA ILE A 43 4.15 5.69 -6.89
C ILE A 43 4.69 6.18 -8.23
N ASN A 44 5.94 5.83 -8.56
CA ASN A 44 6.63 6.26 -9.77
C ASN A 44 6.70 5.13 -10.82
N VAL A 45 5.69 4.27 -10.81
CA VAL A 45 5.51 3.14 -11.72
C VAL A 45 4.04 3.06 -12.14
N PRO A 46 3.71 2.42 -13.27
CA PRO A 46 2.32 2.15 -13.61
C PRO A 46 1.62 1.39 -12.48
N SER A 47 0.53 1.97 -11.99
CA SER A 47 -0.38 1.34 -11.05
C SER A 47 -1.66 0.92 -11.76
N PHE A 48 -2.28 -0.14 -11.28
CA PHE A 48 -3.61 -0.56 -11.68
C PHE A 48 -4.53 -0.55 -10.47
N SER A 49 -5.81 -0.28 -10.71
CA SER A 49 -6.82 -0.24 -9.68
C SER A 49 -8.03 -1.06 -10.08
N GLN A 50 -8.57 -1.83 -9.13
CA GLN A 50 -9.83 -2.53 -9.27
C GLN A 50 -10.80 -2.02 -8.22
N ALA A 51 -12.01 -1.67 -8.65
CA ALA A 51 -13.10 -1.40 -7.72
C ALA A 51 -13.75 -2.74 -7.33
N ASP A 52 -14.03 -2.91 -6.05
CA ASP A 52 -14.76 -4.05 -5.50
C ASP A 52 -15.90 -3.52 -4.60
N GLU A 53 -17.05 -4.20 -4.62
CA GLU A 53 -18.20 -3.84 -3.80
C GLU A 53 -18.27 -4.82 -2.63
N MET A 54 -17.87 -4.37 -1.45
CA MET A 54 -17.87 -5.20 -0.27
C MET A 54 -19.21 -5.04 0.48
N PRO A 55 -19.96 -6.14 0.75
CA PRO A 55 -21.15 -6.07 1.58
C PRO A 55 -20.82 -5.39 2.92
N ILE A 56 -21.65 -4.44 3.36
CA ILE A 56 -21.51 -3.61 4.59
C ILE A 56 -20.52 -2.45 4.47
N VAL A 57 -19.40 -2.63 3.76
CA VAL A 57 -18.32 -1.63 3.71
C VAL A 57 -18.45 -0.68 2.51
N GLY A 58 -19.21 -1.09 1.48
CA GLY A 58 -19.42 -0.34 0.25
C GLY A 58 -18.25 -0.46 -0.74
N ARG A 59 -18.28 0.39 -1.76
CA ARG A 59 -17.25 0.42 -2.81
C ARG A 59 -15.84 0.68 -2.25
N LYS A 60 -14.92 -0.23 -2.51
CA LYS A 60 -13.49 -0.11 -2.21
C LYS A 60 -12.66 -0.14 -3.47
N TYR A 61 -11.54 0.59 -3.44
CA TYR A 61 -10.55 0.58 -4.50
C TYR A 61 -9.31 -0.16 -4.01
N HIS A 62 -8.97 -1.23 -4.72
CA HIS A 62 -7.73 -1.97 -4.54
C HIS A 62 -6.73 -1.44 -5.55
N ILE A 63 -5.63 -0.87 -5.07
CA ILE A 63 -4.56 -0.36 -5.93
C ILE A 63 -3.38 -1.30 -5.81
N ALA A 64 -2.74 -1.63 -6.92
CA ALA A 64 -1.51 -2.41 -6.92
C ALA A 64 -0.56 -1.93 -8.02
N CYS A 65 0.71 -2.27 -7.84
CA CYS A 65 1.78 -1.95 -8.78
C CYS A 65 2.94 -2.95 -8.63
N TYR A 66 3.83 -2.96 -9.61
CA TYR A 66 5.06 -3.75 -9.56
C TYR A 66 6.25 -2.81 -9.37
N GLY A 67 7.09 -3.08 -8.36
CA GLY A 67 8.24 -2.24 -8.08
C GLY A 67 8.97 -2.60 -6.81
N GLU A 68 9.81 -1.67 -6.35
CA GLU A 68 10.53 -1.73 -5.10
C GLU A 68 10.14 -0.56 -4.20
N LEU A 69 9.85 -0.85 -2.94
CA LEU A 69 9.51 0.14 -1.93
C LEU A 69 10.79 0.60 -1.21
N THR A 70 11.01 1.92 -1.16
CA THR A 70 11.94 2.55 -0.23
C THR A 70 11.17 3.43 0.75
N ILE A 71 11.54 3.40 2.02
CA ILE A 71 10.91 4.21 3.07
C ILE A 71 11.95 5.14 3.68
N LYS A 72 11.63 6.43 3.76
CA LYS A 72 12.44 7.45 4.42
C LYS A 72 11.54 8.43 5.15
N ASP A 73 11.80 8.67 6.44
CA ASP A 73 11.05 9.62 7.27
C ASP A 73 9.51 9.40 7.24
N GLY A 74 9.10 8.13 7.18
CA GLY A 74 7.68 7.74 7.08
C GLY A 74 7.04 7.95 5.71
N HIS A 75 7.82 8.31 4.68
CA HIS A 75 7.37 8.44 3.30
C HIS A 75 7.82 7.21 2.49
N GLY A 76 6.87 6.48 1.93
CA GLY A 76 7.12 5.39 0.99
C GLY A 76 7.26 5.90 -0.43
N THR A 77 8.25 5.42 -1.17
CA THR A 77 8.41 5.64 -2.61
C THR A 77 8.53 4.30 -3.33
N ILE A 78 7.71 4.08 -4.36
CA ILE A 78 7.75 2.88 -5.19
C ILE A 78 8.33 3.24 -6.55
N CYS A 79 9.43 2.57 -6.93
CA CYS A 79 10.13 2.76 -8.20
C CYS A 79 10.32 1.44 -8.94
N LYS A 80 10.74 1.51 -10.21
CA LYS A 80 11.16 0.30 -10.94
C LYS A 80 12.35 -0.36 -10.20
N PRO A 81 12.42 -1.70 -10.19
CA PRO A 81 13.60 -2.40 -9.70
C PRO A 81 14.84 -1.93 -10.44
N ARG A 82 15.96 -1.77 -9.72
CA ARG A 82 17.25 -1.44 -10.33
C ARG A 82 17.93 -2.66 -10.95
#